data_AF-A0A1C5EJT0-F1
#
_entry.id   AF-A0A1C5EJT0-F1
#
_cell.length_a   1.000
_cell.length_b   1.000
_cell.length_c   1.000
_cell.angle_alpha   90.00
_cell.angle_beta   90.00
_cell.angle_gamma   90.00
#
_symmetry.space_group_name_H-M   'P 1'
#
loop_
_entity.id
_entity.type
_entity.pdbx_description
1 polymer ?
#
loop_
_entity_poly.entity_id
_entity_poly.type
_entity_poly.pdbx_seq_one_letter_code
_entity_poly.pdbx_strand_id
1 'polypeptide(L)'
;MSLIDTLARLEAVGSGRAQPLATVRHRHLSARPLVFVPLTTAGEAGAPLGALVGTDRDAPRLLVVPQPRDRDLRFTFLAELADVILPYIDSYATEVEAAERTETDPETGKRVKVETELCADAPQLIVPSRAGLAFVRLLGRSMRFRRTAEQDPEAPYPAPPRVPLLGRWLTHYGERSRVPGSALLLALTDVLSRHWASGQSGLEDQHLGALLAWLDPRRAAAAPRPRGPPSWTGTRPGNCGARPPDPPPTRLSTTSCWPRRSSGTTGRAPPSPPPRTRWRPTTGWPRSPGPSGRSAS
;
A
#
# COMPACT_ATOMS: atom_id res chain seq x y z
N MET A 1 6.00 -9.18 -27.44
CA MET A 1 6.69 -7.98 -27.92
C MET A 1 6.49 -7.91 -29.40
N SER A 2 6.13 -6.73 -29.92
CA SER A 2 6.07 -6.50 -31.36
C SER A 2 7.49 -6.32 -31.92
N LEU A 3 7.64 -6.42 -33.25
CA LEU A 3 8.90 -6.13 -33.93
C LEU A 3 9.33 -4.66 -33.72
N ILE A 4 8.35 -3.76 -33.63
CA ILE A 4 8.55 -2.33 -33.34
C ILE A 4 9.15 -2.14 -31.94
N ASP A 5 8.66 -2.85 -30.92
CA ASP A 5 9.21 -2.78 -29.56
C ASP A 5 10.68 -3.22 -29.53
N THR A 6 11.02 -4.27 -30.28
CA THR A 6 12.39 -4.79 -30.36
C THR A 6 13.32 -3.79 -31.05
N LEU A 7 12.89 -3.19 -32.16
CA LEU A 7 13.67 -2.17 -32.85
C LEU A 7 13.93 -0.97 -31.94
N ALA A 8 12.89 -0.44 -31.28
CA ALA A 8 13.02 0.70 -30.38
C ALA A 8 13.97 0.41 -29.19
N ARG A 9 13.99 -0.82 -28.69
CA ARG A 9 14.94 -1.25 -27.64
C ARG A 9 16.38 -1.30 -28.16
N LEU A 10 16.62 -1.79 -29.38
CA LEU A 10 17.95 -1.79 -30.00
C LEU A 10 18.44 -0.36 -30.26
N GLU A 11 17.57 0.51 -30.76
CA GLU A 11 17.85 1.94 -30.94
C GLU A 11 18.14 2.62 -29.60
N ALA A 12 17.42 2.25 -28.53
CA ALA A 12 17.70 2.76 -27.20
C ALA A 12 19.11 2.39 -26.75
N VAL A 13 19.52 1.13 -26.91
CA VAL A 13 20.89 0.69 -26.62
C VAL A 13 21.92 1.46 -27.44
N GLY A 14 21.70 1.59 -28.76
CA GLY A 14 22.63 2.28 -29.66
C GLY A 14 22.78 3.78 -29.37
N SER A 15 21.71 4.45 -28.94
CA SER A 15 21.70 5.88 -28.63
C SER A 15 22.00 6.22 -27.17
N GLY A 16 21.98 5.23 -26.27
CA GLY A 16 22.11 5.45 -24.83
C GLY A 16 20.95 6.22 -24.20
N ARG A 17 19.78 6.29 -24.88
CA ARG A 17 18.60 7.03 -24.44
C ARG A 17 17.33 6.25 -24.76
N ALA A 18 16.33 6.33 -23.89
CA ALA A 18 15.05 5.70 -24.16
C ALA A 18 14.36 6.26 -25.42
N GLN A 19 13.72 5.39 -26.19
CA GLN A 19 12.99 5.73 -27.42
C GLN A 19 11.49 5.83 -27.16
N PRO A 20 10.78 6.83 -27.71
CA PRO A 20 9.34 6.96 -27.52
C PRO A 20 8.59 5.87 -28.29
N LEU A 21 7.67 5.18 -27.62
CA LEU A 21 6.80 4.15 -28.20
C LEU A 21 5.41 4.67 -28.57
N ALA A 22 5.01 5.83 -28.02
CA ALA A 22 3.72 6.43 -28.29
C ALA A 22 3.84 7.94 -28.43
N THR A 23 3.00 8.53 -29.27
CA THR A 23 2.95 9.98 -29.51
C THR A 23 2.01 10.70 -28.55
N VAL A 24 1.15 9.96 -27.85
CA VAL A 24 0.14 10.50 -26.94
C VAL A 24 0.13 9.78 -25.59
N ARG A 25 -0.44 10.44 -24.58
CA ARG A 25 -0.67 9.86 -23.26
C ARG A 25 -1.97 9.06 -23.26
N HIS A 26 -1.86 7.73 -23.25
CA HIS A 26 -3.03 6.83 -23.23
C HIS A 26 -3.65 6.63 -21.84
N ARG A 27 -3.05 7.20 -20.79
CA ARG A 27 -3.58 7.18 -19.42
C ARG A 27 -3.81 8.61 -18.95
N HIS A 28 -4.98 8.82 -18.35
CA HIS A 28 -5.28 10.07 -17.67
C HIS A 28 -4.36 10.22 -16.46
N LEU A 29 -3.75 11.40 -16.35
CA LEU A 29 -2.97 11.83 -15.21
C LEU A 29 -3.70 13.04 -14.62
N SER A 30 -4.13 12.92 -13.37
CA SER A 30 -4.77 14.02 -12.65
C SER A 30 -3.81 15.21 -12.56
N ALA A 31 -4.34 16.42 -12.44
CA ALA A 31 -3.53 17.62 -12.23
C ALA A 31 -2.82 17.60 -10.86
N ARG A 32 -3.38 16.90 -9.88
CA ARG A 32 -2.86 16.84 -8.49
C ARG A 32 -2.82 15.41 -7.96
N PRO A 33 -2.05 14.50 -8.59
CA PRO A 33 -2.00 13.12 -8.13
C PRO A 33 -1.26 13.03 -6.79
N LEU A 34 -1.72 12.16 -5.90
CA LEU A 34 -0.99 11.84 -4.68
C LEU A 34 0.10 10.82 -5.00
N VAL A 35 1.36 11.16 -4.73
CA VAL A 35 2.48 10.23 -4.86
C VAL A 35 2.70 9.55 -3.51
N PHE A 36 2.78 8.21 -3.53
CA PHE A 36 3.06 7.39 -2.37
C PHE A 36 4.25 6.44 -2.64
N VAL A 37 5.37 6.70 -1.98
CA VAL A 37 6.63 5.96 -2.12
C VAL A 37 6.85 5.13 -0.86
N PRO A 38 6.41 3.87 -0.82
CA PRO A 38 6.63 3.02 0.35
C PRO A 38 8.07 2.51 0.42
N LEU A 39 8.61 2.48 1.63
CA LEU A 39 9.86 1.82 1.97
C LEU A 39 9.57 0.66 2.92
N THR A 40 9.99 -0.55 2.55
CA THR A 40 9.69 -1.78 3.29
C THR A 40 10.97 -2.46 3.75
N THR A 41 10.95 -3.08 4.94
CA THR A 41 12.05 -3.94 5.39
C THR A 41 12.24 -5.13 4.45
N ALA A 42 13.49 -5.48 4.17
CA ALA A 42 13.80 -6.76 3.57
C ALA A 42 13.44 -7.90 4.54
N GLY A 43 12.79 -8.96 4.04
CA GLY A 43 12.53 -10.19 4.81
C GLY A 43 11.26 -10.23 5.66
N GLU A 44 10.60 -9.10 5.92
CA GLU A 44 9.32 -9.07 6.65
C GLU A 44 8.22 -8.42 5.79
N ALA A 45 7.29 -9.24 5.30
CA ALA A 45 6.21 -8.78 4.45
C ALA A 45 5.26 -7.88 5.25
N GLY A 46 5.19 -6.59 4.88
CA GLY A 46 4.21 -5.65 5.43
C GLY A 46 4.68 -4.88 6.66
N ALA A 47 5.96 -4.92 7.00
CA ALA A 47 6.56 -3.98 7.96
C ALA A 47 7.09 -2.73 7.20
N PRO A 48 6.38 -1.57 7.30
CA PRO A 48 6.88 -0.33 6.73
C PRO A 48 8.13 0.12 7.50
N LEU A 49 9.18 0.50 6.77
CA LEU A 49 10.28 1.32 7.29
C LEU A 49 9.93 2.80 7.24
N GLY A 50 9.12 3.19 6.26
CA GLY A 50 8.67 4.54 6.07
C GLY A 50 7.92 4.71 4.77
N ALA A 51 7.49 5.93 4.50
CA ALA A 51 6.93 6.32 3.22
C ALA A 51 7.13 7.81 2.99
N LEU A 52 7.39 8.17 1.74
CA LEU A 52 7.24 9.55 1.29
C LEU A 52 5.85 9.68 0.65
N VAL A 53 5.05 10.66 1.08
CA VAL A 53 3.70 10.87 0.59
C VAL A 53 3.40 12.35 0.38
N GLY A 54 2.81 12.73 -0.75
CA GLY A 54 2.46 14.11 -1.03
C GLY A 54 1.97 14.36 -2.45
N THR A 55 1.29 15.49 -2.65
CA THR A 55 0.90 16.02 -3.97
C THR A 55 1.85 17.09 -4.47
N ASP A 56 2.55 17.78 -3.55
CA ASP A 56 3.57 18.76 -3.86
C ASP A 56 4.96 18.10 -3.90
N ARG A 57 5.71 18.43 -4.96
CA ARG A 57 7.09 18.01 -5.18
C ARG A 57 8.03 18.58 -4.11
N ASP A 58 7.81 19.83 -3.71
CA ASP A 58 8.75 20.59 -2.88
C ASP A 58 8.42 20.49 -1.38
N ALA A 59 7.21 19.99 -1.05
CA ALA A 59 6.76 19.75 0.32
C ALA A 59 6.19 18.33 0.54
N PRO A 60 6.93 17.25 0.25
CA PRO A 60 6.47 15.91 0.53
C PRO A 60 6.55 15.60 2.03
N ARG A 61 5.59 14.84 2.56
CA ARG A 61 5.61 14.37 3.95
C ARG A 61 6.37 13.04 4.03
N LEU A 62 7.43 13.03 4.83
CA LEU A 62 8.19 11.82 5.16
C LEU A 62 7.68 11.22 6.46
N LEU A 63 7.21 9.97 6.38
CA LEU A 63 6.79 9.16 7.51
C LEU A 63 7.85 8.07 7.74
N VAL A 64 8.29 7.87 8.99
CA VAL A 64 9.36 6.90 9.32
C VAL A 64 8.90 6.02 10.48
N VAL A 65 9.28 4.74 10.44
CA VAL A 65 9.08 3.79 11.52
C VAL A 65 10.46 3.35 12.04
N PRO A 66 10.97 3.95 13.13
CA PRO A 66 12.32 3.66 13.63
C PRO A 66 12.52 2.20 14.01
N GLN A 67 11.47 1.56 14.55
CA GLN A 67 11.48 0.14 14.92
C GLN A 67 10.30 -0.58 14.27
N PRO A 68 10.46 -1.16 13.06
CA PRO A 68 9.36 -1.79 12.32
C PRO A 68 8.70 -2.98 13.02
N ARG A 69 9.37 -3.59 14.00
CA ARG A 69 8.82 -4.69 14.82
C ARG A 69 7.89 -4.20 15.91
N ASP A 70 8.08 -2.96 16.36
CA ASP A 70 7.19 -2.32 17.30
C ASP A 70 5.81 -2.15 16.66
N ARG A 71 4.79 -2.65 17.34
CA ARG A 71 3.42 -2.61 16.85
C ARG A 71 2.81 -1.22 16.96
N ASP A 72 3.14 -0.49 18.02
CA ASP A 72 2.56 0.81 18.31
C ASP A 72 3.12 1.85 17.34
N LEU A 73 4.44 1.82 17.08
CA LEU A 73 5.04 2.69 16.07
C LEU A 73 4.49 2.42 14.67
N ARG A 74 4.22 1.15 14.33
CA ARG A 74 3.53 0.82 13.07
C ARG A 74 2.12 1.41 13.02
N PHE A 75 1.37 1.36 14.11
CA PHE A 75 0.03 1.96 14.13
C PHE A 75 0.06 3.48 14.04
N THR A 76 1.00 4.12 14.72
CA THR A 76 1.22 5.57 14.61
C THR A 76 1.50 5.95 13.16
N PHE A 77 2.40 5.22 12.49
CA PHE A 77 2.66 5.41 11.06
C PHE A 77 1.40 5.25 10.19
N LEU A 78 0.58 4.22 10.44
CA LEU A 78 -0.65 4.01 9.68
C LEU A 78 -1.69 5.11 9.94
N ALA A 79 -1.77 5.61 11.16
CA ALA A 79 -2.62 6.74 11.52
C ALA A 79 -2.16 8.02 10.83
N GLU A 80 -0.86 8.30 10.85
CA GLU A 80 -0.28 9.45 10.15
C GLU A 80 -0.45 9.37 8.64
N LEU A 81 -0.31 8.17 8.06
CA LEU A 81 -0.59 7.93 6.65
C LEU A 81 -2.07 8.18 6.33
N ALA A 82 -2.99 7.75 7.21
CA ALA A 82 -4.42 8.02 7.05
C ALA A 82 -4.72 9.51 7.12
N ASP A 83 -4.04 10.25 8.00
CA ASP A 83 -4.19 11.71 8.14
C ASP A 83 -3.70 12.47 6.89
N VAL A 84 -2.93 11.85 5.99
CA VAL A 84 -2.57 12.44 4.68
C VAL A 84 -3.52 11.99 3.57
N ILE A 85 -3.77 10.69 3.47
CA ILE A 85 -4.49 10.12 2.34
C ILE A 85 -6.00 10.41 2.43
N LEU A 86 -6.60 10.32 3.61
CA LEU A 86 -8.05 10.48 3.75
C LEU A 86 -8.52 11.90 3.43
N PRO A 87 -7.89 12.98 3.93
CA PRO A 87 -8.28 14.34 3.53
C PRO A 87 -8.10 14.59 2.03
N TYR A 88 -7.06 13.99 1.42
CA TYR A 88 -6.87 14.05 -0.03
C TYR A 88 -8.01 13.36 -0.79
N ILE A 89 -8.53 12.23 -0.32
CA ILE A 89 -9.67 11.56 -0.97
C ILE A 89 -10.95 12.38 -0.75
N ASP A 90 -11.15 12.86 0.47
CA ASP A 90 -12.35 13.61 0.87
C ASP A 90 -12.51 14.91 0.08
N SER A 91 -11.40 15.56 -0.31
CA SER A 91 -11.47 16.77 -1.14
C SER A 91 -12.13 16.55 -2.51
N TYR A 92 -12.13 15.32 -3.03
CA TYR A 92 -12.81 14.99 -4.30
C TYR A 92 -14.29 14.64 -4.11
N ALA A 93 -14.77 14.49 -2.87
CA ALA A 93 -16.18 14.28 -2.59
C ALA A 93 -17.01 15.57 -2.61
N THR A 94 -16.35 16.74 -2.71
CA THR A 94 -17.02 18.05 -2.66
C THR A 94 -17.63 18.45 -4.00
N GLU A 95 -16.97 18.15 -5.11
CA GLU A 95 -17.45 18.46 -6.47
C GLU A 95 -18.12 17.21 -7.06
N VAL A 96 -19.44 17.31 -7.31
CA VAL A 96 -20.25 16.19 -7.80
C VAL A 96 -21.06 16.59 -9.02
N GLU A 97 -21.30 15.61 -9.90
CA GLU A 97 -22.14 15.68 -11.07
C GLU A 97 -23.34 14.72 -10.90
N ALA A 98 -24.51 15.16 -11.32
CA ALA A 98 -25.69 14.30 -11.33
C ALA A 98 -25.56 13.26 -12.45
N ALA A 99 -25.70 11.98 -12.10
CA ALA A 99 -25.65 10.87 -13.01
C ALA A 99 -26.84 9.94 -12.84
N GLU A 100 -27.41 9.48 -13.94
CA GLU A 100 -28.49 8.48 -13.90
C GLU A 100 -27.91 7.10 -13.61
N ARG A 101 -28.30 6.50 -12.49
CA ARG A 101 -28.01 5.09 -12.18
C ARG A 101 -29.29 4.28 -12.23
N THR A 102 -29.24 3.13 -12.91
CA THR A 102 -30.35 2.17 -12.86
C THR A 102 -30.26 1.35 -11.59
N GLU A 103 -31.25 1.51 -10.71
CA GLU A 103 -31.39 0.72 -9.49
C GLU A 103 -32.65 -0.15 -9.61
N THR A 104 -32.59 -1.36 -9.02
CA THR A 104 -33.77 -2.22 -8.95
C THR A 104 -34.52 -1.85 -7.69
N ASP A 105 -35.74 -1.36 -7.85
CA ASP A 105 -36.61 -1.01 -6.74
C ASP A 105 -36.88 -2.27 -5.88
N PRO A 106 -36.55 -2.26 -4.58
CA PRO A 106 -36.72 -3.41 -3.69
C PRO A 106 -38.20 -3.79 -3.47
N GLU A 107 -39.15 -2.88 -3.69
CA GLU A 107 -40.58 -3.17 -3.53
C GLU A 107 -41.23 -3.68 -4.82
N THR A 108 -40.83 -3.16 -5.98
CA THR A 108 -41.49 -3.48 -7.26
C THR A 108 -40.68 -4.38 -8.18
N GLY A 109 -39.40 -4.63 -7.88
CA GLY A 109 -38.48 -5.43 -8.69
C GLY A 109 -38.17 -4.83 -10.08
N LYS A 110 -38.69 -3.63 -10.37
CA LYS A 110 -38.49 -2.94 -11.65
C LYS A 110 -37.22 -2.10 -11.61
N ARG A 111 -36.58 -1.98 -12.78
CA ARG A 111 -35.41 -1.12 -12.97
C ARG A 111 -35.88 0.33 -13.08
N VAL A 112 -35.58 1.14 -12.07
CA VAL A 112 -35.88 2.57 -12.02
C VAL A 112 -34.59 3.35 -12.25
N LYS A 113 -34.67 4.47 -12.97
CA LYS A 113 -33.56 5.42 -13.09
C LYS A 113 -33.60 6.34 -11.87
N VAL A 114 -32.54 6.29 -11.07
CA VAL A 114 -32.35 7.12 -9.89
C VAL A 114 -31.19 8.07 -10.18
N GLU A 115 -31.40 9.36 -9.94
CA GLU A 115 -30.30 10.33 -9.97
C GLU A 115 -29.37 10.08 -8.79
N THR A 116 -28.08 9.92 -9.08
CA THR A 116 -27.01 9.71 -8.11
C THR A 116 -25.95 10.76 -8.34
N GLU A 117 -25.43 11.32 -7.25
CA GLU A 117 -24.28 12.19 -7.29
C GLU A 117 -23.00 11.37 -7.49
N LEU A 118 -22.22 11.67 -8.53
CA LEU A 118 -20.91 11.10 -8.77
C LEU A 118 -19.85 12.18 -8.61
N CYS A 119 -18.71 11.86 -8.00
CA CYS A 119 -17.57 12.78 -7.95
C CYS A 119 -17.15 13.19 -9.36
N ALA A 120 -16.98 14.50 -9.60
CA ALA A 120 -16.61 15.06 -10.90
C ALA A 120 -15.18 14.64 -11.34
N ASP A 121 -14.28 14.43 -10.36
CA ASP A 121 -12.94 13.90 -10.58
C ASP A 121 -12.63 12.79 -9.58
N ALA A 122 -11.62 11.98 -9.89
CA ALA A 122 -11.23 10.83 -9.11
C ALA A 122 -9.84 11.01 -8.47
N PRO A 123 -9.70 10.80 -7.15
CA PRO A 123 -8.41 10.94 -6.47
C PRO A 123 -7.43 9.89 -6.98
N GLN A 124 -6.42 10.34 -7.73
CA GLN A 124 -5.40 9.46 -8.29
C GLN A 124 -4.24 9.23 -7.31
N LEU A 125 -3.79 7.98 -7.19
CA LEU A 125 -2.64 7.56 -6.39
C LEU A 125 -1.55 6.99 -7.32
N ILE A 126 -0.32 7.48 -7.17
CA ILE A 126 0.84 7.04 -7.95
C ILE A 126 1.84 6.39 -7.01
N VAL A 127 2.33 5.22 -7.40
CA VAL A 127 3.42 4.52 -6.70
C VAL A 127 4.63 4.34 -7.63
N PRO A 128 5.85 4.20 -7.11
CA PRO A 128 7.05 4.11 -7.94
C PRO A 128 7.02 2.94 -8.92
N SER A 129 6.64 1.76 -8.43
CA SER A 129 6.72 0.50 -9.17
C SER A 129 5.63 -0.49 -8.76
N ARG A 130 5.58 -1.65 -9.42
CA ARG A 130 4.65 -2.74 -9.08
C ARG A 130 4.81 -3.23 -7.65
N ALA A 131 6.00 -3.12 -7.05
CA ALA A 131 6.20 -3.43 -5.65
C ALA A 131 5.37 -2.49 -4.74
N GLY A 132 5.29 -1.20 -5.10
CA GLY A 132 4.43 -0.24 -4.41
C GLY A 132 2.94 -0.58 -4.54
N LEU A 133 2.50 -1.07 -5.71
CA LEU A 133 1.12 -1.56 -5.89
C LEU A 133 0.82 -2.74 -4.97
N ALA A 134 1.72 -3.73 -4.94
CA ALA A 134 1.60 -4.89 -4.07
C ALA A 134 1.57 -4.49 -2.60
N PHE A 135 2.35 -3.48 -2.21
CA PHE A 135 2.37 -2.94 -0.86
C PHE A 135 1.06 -2.25 -0.48
N VAL A 136 0.51 -1.39 -1.34
CA VAL A 136 -0.82 -0.76 -1.13
C VAL A 136 -1.89 -1.83 -0.91
N ARG A 137 -1.87 -2.89 -1.72
CA ARG A 137 -2.80 -4.03 -1.59
C ARG A 137 -2.61 -4.80 -0.29
N LEU A 138 -1.37 -4.98 0.14
CA LEU A 138 -1.05 -5.62 1.42
C LEU A 138 -1.59 -4.80 2.60
N LEU A 139 -1.37 -3.48 2.60
CA LEU A 139 -1.91 -2.57 3.60
C LEU A 139 -3.43 -2.59 3.63
N GLY A 140 -4.10 -2.51 2.47
CA GLY A 140 -5.55 -2.58 2.40
C GLY A 140 -6.12 -3.83 3.08
N ARG A 141 -5.54 -5.00 2.78
CA ARG A 141 -5.95 -6.27 3.40
C ARG A 141 -5.69 -6.34 4.91
N SER A 142 -4.56 -5.79 5.38
CA SER A 142 -4.18 -5.89 6.80
C SER A 142 -4.97 -4.95 7.72
N MET A 143 -5.55 -3.89 7.16
CA MET A 143 -6.22 -2.83 7.94
C MET A 143 -7.75 -2.86 7.86
N ARG A 144 -8.35 -3.28 6.73
CA ARG A 144 -9.79 -3.08 6.43
C ARG A 144 -10.78 -3.66 7.45
N PHE A 145 -10.39 -4.69 8.21
CA PHE A 145 -11.24 -5.37 9.21
C PHE A 145 -10.74 -5.23 10.65
N ARG A 146 -9.84 -4.27 10.91
CA ARG A 146 -9.37 -4.00 12.28
C ARG A 146 -10.53 -3.40 13.09
N ARG A 147 -10.75 -3.92 14.31
CA ARG A 147 -11.71 -3.36 15.26
C ARG A 147 -11.18 -2.05 15.84
N THR A 148 -12.08 -1.09 15.98
CA THR A 148 -11.78 0.24 16.54
C THR A 148 -12.09 0.28 18.02
N ALA A 149 -11.52 1.27 18.72
CA ALA A 149 -11.79 1.49 20.16
C ALA A 149 -13.28 1.75 20.44
N GLU A 150 -14.01 2.29 19.48
CA GLU A 150 -15.44 2.59 19.58
C GLU A 150 -16.30 1.31 19.49
N GLN A 151 -15.83 0.30 18.75
CA GLN A 151 -16.56 -0.94 18.49
C GLN A 151 -16.27 -2.02 19.53
N ASP A 152 -15.04 -2.03 20.06
CA ASP A 152 -14.58 -3.04 21.01
C ASP A 152 -13.54 -2.42 21.95
N PRO A 153 -13.98 -1.70 23.02
CA PRO A 153 -13.08 -1.05 23.97
C PRO A 153 -12.17 -2.03 24.73
N GLU A 154 -12.61 -3.29 24.87
CA GLU A 154 -11.88 -4.36 25.57
C GLU A 154 -10.85 -5.06 24.67
N ALA A 155 -10.79 -4.72 23.38
CA ALA A 155 -9.78 -5.26 22.48
C ALA A 155 -8.37 -4.85 22.98
N PRO A 156 -7.40 -5.77 23.08
CA PRO A 156 -6.08 -5.47 23.66
C PRO A 156 -5.29 -4.35 22.94
N TYR A 157 -5.64 -4.05 21.68
CA TYR A 157 -4.99 -3.01 20.86
C TYR A 157 -5.98 -2.44 19.84
N PRO A 158 -6.87 -1.52 20.25
CA PRO A 158 -7.88 -0.98 19.35
C PRO A 158 -7.23 -0.03 18.33
N ALA A 159 -7.59 -0.17 17.05
CA ALA A 159 -7.08 0.72 16.02
C ALA A 159 -7.83 2.08 16.04
N PRO A 160 -7.16 3.19 15.72
CA PRO A 160 -7.85 4.46 15.47
C PRO A 160 -8.89 4.30 14.34
N PRO A 161 -10.09 4.93 14.40
CA PRO A 161 -11.15 4.76 13.40
C PRO A 161 -10.76 5.04 11.95
N ARG A 162 -9.80 5.96 11.76
CA ARG A 162 -9.21 6.31 10.45
C ARG A 162 -8.41 5.17 9.80
N VAL A 163 -7.83 4.25 10.56
CA VAL A 163 -6.96 3.19 10.02
C VAL A 163 -7.78 2.13 9.25
N PRO A 164 -8.90 1.59 9.77
CA PRO A 164 -9.77 0.72 8.99
C PRO A 164 -10.37 1.41 7.76
N LEU A 165 -10.72 2.70 7.85
CA LEU A 165 -11.23 3.47 6.72
C LEU A 165 -10.18 3.58 5.61
N LEU A 166 -8.93 3.93 5.96
CA LEU A 166 -7.81 3.88 5.02
C LEU A 166 -7.67 2.47 4.40
N GLY A 167 -7.78 1.42 5.20
CA GLY A 167 -7.72 0.03 4.73
C GLY A 167 -8.77 -0.29 3.66
N ARG A 168 -10.00 0.21 3.81
CA ARG A 168 -11.06 0.05 2.81
C ARG A 168 -10.73 0.78 1.51
N TRP A 169 -10.26 2.03 1.60
CA TRP A 169 -9.83 2.80 0.42
C TRP A 169 -8.66 2.14 -0.31
N LEU A 170 -7.58 1.77 0.39
CA LEU A 170 -6.44 1.09 -0.23
C LEU A 170 -6.83 -0.27 -0.85
N THR A 171 -7.81 -0.97 -0.27
CA THR A 171 -8.40 -2.16 -0.89
C THR A 171 -9.09 -1.80 -2.20
N HIS A 172 -9.91 -0.74 -2.23
CA HIS A 172 -10.56 -0.26 -3.45
C HIS A 172 -9.54 0.07 -4.55
N TYR A 173 -8.54 0.91 -4.26
CA TYR A 173 -7.44 1.22 -5.18
C TYR A 173 -6.72 -0.03 -5.67
N GLY A 174 -6.44 -0.95 -4.74
CA GLY A 174 -5.82 -2.22 -5.01
C GLY A 174 -6.58 -3.09 -6.02
N GLU A 175 -7.89 -3.22 -5.87
CA GLU A 175 -8.72 -3.95 -6.83
C GLU A 175 -8.88 -3.20 -8.16
N ARG A 176 -9.05 -1.88 -8.12
CA ARG A 176 -9.14 -1.05 -9.33
C ARG A 176 -7.87 -1.08 -10.18
N SER A 177 -6.70 -1.21 -9.57
CA SER A 177 -5.43 -1.35 -10.31
C SER A 177 -5.36 -2.57 -11.24
N ARG A 178 -6.22 -3.58 -11.03
CA ARG A 178 -6.31 -4.78 -11.88
C ARG A 178 -7.28 -4.63 -13.04
N VAL A 179 -8.17 -3.63 -12.98
CA VAL A 179 -9.16 -3.39 -14.01
C VAL A 179 -8.47 -2.68 -15.19
N PRO A 180 -8.48 -3.26 -16.40
CA PRO A 180 -7.94 -2.60 -17.59
C PRO A 180 -8.58 -1.22 -17.78
N GLY A 181 -7.78 -0.23 -18.13
CA GLY A 181 -8.24 1.16 -18.31
C GLY A 181 -8.37 1.96 -17.01
N SER A 182 -8.38 1.34 -15.82
CA SER A 182 -8.43 2.11 -14.57
C SER A 182 -7.15 2.91 -14.36
N ALA A 183 -7.32 4.19 -14.01
CA ALA A 183 -6.23 5.12 -13.70
C ALA A 183 -6.20 5.57 -12.24
N LEU A 184 -6.93 4.90 -11.34
CA LEU A 184 -6.99 5.28 -9.92
C LEU A 184 -5.69 5.03 -9.17
N LEU A 185 -5.04 3.90 -9.43
CA LEU A 185 -3.77 3.52 -8.82
C LEU A 185 -2.79 3.09 -9.92
N LEU A 186 -1.72 3.86 -10.11
CA LEU A 186 -0.74 3.67 -11.18
C LEU A 186 0.66 3.41 -10.64
N ALA A 187 1.34 2.40 -11.19
CA ALA A 187 2.79 2.26 -11.04
C ALA A 187 3.49 3.12 -12.09
N LEU A 188 4.39 4.00 -11.65
CA LEU A 188 5.10 4.92 -12.55
C LEU A 188 5.95 4.16 -13.57
N THR A 189 6.64 3.10 -13.16
CA THR A 189 7.39 2.22 -14.07
C THR A 189 6.49 1.64 -15.16
N ASP A 190 5.28 1.18 -14.84
CA ASP A 190 4.35 0.62 -15.84
C ASP A 190 3.84 1.67 -16.83
N VAL A 191 3.62 2.91 -16.39
CA VAL A 191 3.19 4.00 -17.27
C VAL A 191 4.35 4.45 -18.17
N LEU A 192 5.56 4.58 -17.61
CA LEU A 192 6.76 4.97 -18.36
C LEU A 192 7.15 3.91 -19.39
N SER A 193 7.21 2.63 -19.02
CA SER A 193 7.56 1.54 -19.93
C SER A 193 6.53 1.28 -21.03
N ARG A 194 5.31 1.84 -20.93
CA ARG A 194 4.35 1.86 -22.04
C ARG A 194 4.61 2.98 -23.04
N HIS A 195 5.22 4.06 -22.60
CA HIS A 195 5.47 5.24 -23.42
C HIS A 195 6.91 5.26 -23.96
N TRP A 196 7.82 4.54 -23.33
CA TRP A 196 9.24 4.54 -23.67
C TRP A 196 9.83 3.14 -23.67
N ALA A 197 10.64 2.84 -24.69
CA ALA A 197 11.52 1.69 -24.76
C ALA A 197 12.89 2.06 -24.18
N SER A 198 13.32 1.33 -23.16
CA SER A 198 14.67 1.41 -22.60
C SER A 198 15.56 0.32 -23.19
N GLY A 199 16.88 0.47 -23.08
CA GLY A 199 17.83 -0.58 -23.47
C GLY A 199 17.96 -1.72 -22.44
N GLN A 200 17.34 -1.59 -21.27
CA GLN A 200 17.41 -2.56 -20.18
C GLN A 200 16.25 -3.56 -20.24
N SER A 201 16.34 -4.66 -19.50
CA SER A 201 15.27 -5.67 -19.42
C SER A 201 14.00 -5.11 -18.74
N GLY A 202 12.85 -5.73 -19.00
CA GLY A 202 11.59 -5.35 -18.35
C GLY A 202 11.59 -5.55 -16.81
N LEU A 203 12.51 -6.35 -16.28
CA LEU A 203 12.72 -6.48 -14.84
C LEU A 203 13.48 -5.27 -14.29
N GLU A 204 14.54 -4.84 -14.98
CA GLU A 204 15.32 -3.64 -14.63
C GLU A 204 14.50 -2.35 -14.77
N ASP A 205 13.53 -2.33 -15.70
CA ASP A 205 12.54 -1.25 -15.80
C ASP A 205 11.75 -1.03 -14.50
N GLN A 206 11.67 -2.02 -13.60
CA GLN A 206 11.04 -1.83 -12.29
C GLN A 206 11.89 -1.02 -11.31
N HIS A 207 13.17 -0.82 -11.58
CA HIS A 207 14.01 0.11 -10.84
C HIS A 207 13.82 1.52 -11.40
N LEU A 208 12.88 2.26 -10.82
CA LEU A 208 12.47 3.59 -11.32
C LEU A 208 13.66 4.55 -11.54
N GLY A 209 14.64 4.57 -10.64
CA GLY A 209 15.82 5.43 -10.81
C GLY A 209 16.66 5.10 -12.04
N ALA A 210 16.73 3.82 -12.42
CA ALA A 210 17.46 3.37 -13.61
C ALA A 210 16.67 3.71 -14.88
N LEU A 211 15.34 3.49 -14.85
CA LEU A 211 14.45 3.87 -15.92
C LEU A 211 14.48 5.39 -16.19
N LEU A 212 14.46 6.21 -15.13
CA LEU A 212 14.58 7.66 -15.25
C LEU A 212 15.93 8.10 -15.84
N ALA A 213 17.01 7.36 -15.57
CA ALA A 213 18.32 7.64 -16.16
C ALA A 213 18.36 7.40 -17.67
N TRP A 214 17.60 6.44 -18.18
CA TRP A 214 17.42 6.25 -19.63
C TRP A 214 16.61 7.39 -20.28
N LEU A 215 15.64 7.95 -19.56
CA LEU A 215 14.77 9.03 -20.05
C LEU A 215 15.48 10.39 -20.05
N ASP A 216 16.26 10.66 -19.02
CA ASP A 216 17.02 11.90 -18.87
C ASP A 216 18.44 11.63 -18.32
N PRO A 217 19.37 11.20 -19.19
CA PRO A 217 20.73 10.88 -18.78
C PRO A 217 21.47 12.08 -18.16
N ARG A 218 21.19 13.30 -18.64
CA ARG A 218 21.85 14.53 -18.14
C ARG A 218 21.44 14.81 -16.70
N ARG A 219 20.15 14.68 -16.40
CA ARG A 219 19.63 14.85 -15.05
C ARG A 219 20.07 13.73 -14.12
N ALA A 220 20.19 12.51 -14.61
CA ALA A 220 20.73 11.40 -13.82
C ALA A 220 22.22 11.58 -13.47
N ALA A 221 23.02 12.16 -14.37
CA ALA A 221 24.42 12.49 -14.09
C ALA A 221 24.56 13.65 -13.07
N ALA A 222 23.63 14.60 -13.08
CA ALA A 222 23.60 15.73 -12.14
C ALA A 222 22.95 15.39 -10.78
N ALA A 223 22.19 14.29 -10.69
CA ALA A 223 21.59 13.87 -9.44
C ALA A 223 22.69 13.45 -8.44
N PRO A 224 22.62 13.90 -7.17
CA PRO A 224 23.58 13.47 -6.16
C PRO A 224 23.51 11.94 -6.07
N ARG A 225 24.62 11.27 -6.39
CA ARG A 225 24.71 9.82 -6.22
C ARG A 225 24.41 9.49 -4.77
N PRO A 226 23.56 8.49 -4.48
CA PRO A 226 23.42 8.02 -3.11
C PRO A 226 24.82 7.70 -2.60
N ARG A 227 25.21 8.34 -1.50
CA ARG A 227 26.51 8.11 -0.87
C ARG A 227 26.50 6.64 -0.48
N GLY A 228 27.17 5.80 -1.27
CA GLY A 228 27.29 4.38 -0.99
C GLY A 228 27.87 4.18 0.41
N PRO A 229 27.61 3.04 1.06
CA PRO A 229 28.33 2.72 2.28
C PRO A 229 29.83 2.86 1.99
N PRO A 230 30.64 3.35 2.95
CA PRO A 230 32.08 3.49 2.76
C PRO A 230 32.59 2.17 2.18
N SER A 231 33.30 2.27 1.04
CA SER A 231 33.89 1.12 0.38
C SER A 231 34.56 0.28 1.44
N TRP A 232 34.07 -0.95 1.64
CA TRP A 232 34.74 -1.90 2.49
C TRP A 232 36.07 -2.18 1.79
N THR A 233 37.12 -1.45 2.19
CA THR A 233 38.49 -1.73 1.81
C THR A 233 38.80 -3.04 2.51
N GLY A 234 38.45 -4.13 1.84
CA GLY A 234 38.70 -5.48 2.30
C GLY A 234 40.19 -5.61 2.56
N THR A 235 40.59 -5.54 3.82
CA THR A 235 41.80 -6.19 4.26
C THR A 235 41.58 -7.66 3.92
N ARG A 236 42.35 -8.18 2.95
CA ARG A 236 42.40 -9.61 2.65
C ARG A 236 42.46 -10.35 3.99
N PRO A 237 41.59 -11.33 4.28
CA PRO A 237 41.86 -12.25 5.37
C PRO A 237 43.17 -12.94 4.99
N GLY A 238 44.22 -12.67 5.74
CA GLY A 238 45.47 -13.39 5.63
C GLY A 238 45.17 -14.87 5.84
N ASN A 239 45.43 -15.66 4.80
CA ASN A 239 45.84 -17.06 4.84
C ASN A 239 45.45 -17.85 6.11
N CYS A 240 44.17 -18.14 6.30
CA CYS A 240 43.76 -19.25 7.17
C CYS A 240 43.86 -20.52 6.34
N GLY A 241 44.97 -21.25 6.50
CA GLY A 241 45.22 -22.52 5.82
C GLY A 241 44.06 -23.48 5.99
N ALA A 242 43.54 -23.96 4.85
CA ALA A 242 42.58 -25.04 4.81
C ALA A 242 43.26 -26.33 5.30
N ARG A 243 42.86 -26.81 6.49
CA ARG A 243 42.98 -28.23 6.85
C ARG A 243 41.78 -28.96 6.24
N PRO A 244 41.95 -30.10 5.56
CA PRO A 244 40.82 -30.90 5.10
C PRO A 244 40.04 -31.46 6.31
N PRO A 245 38.72 -31.71 6.18
CA PRO A 245 37.90 -32.21 7.28
C PRO A 245 38.14 -33.72 7.50
N ASP A 246 38.28 -34.11 8.77
CA ASP A 246 38.31 -35.51 9.21
C ASP A 246 36.91 -36.17 9.07
N PRO A 247 36.83 -37.48 8.77
CA PRO A 247 35.56 -38.19 8.63
C PRO A 247 34.87 -38.45 9.99
N PRO A 248 33.53 -38.62 10.01
CA PRO A 248 32.77 -38.70 11.26
C PRO A 248 32.86 -40.09 11.91
N PRO A 249 32.90 -40.19 13.25
CA PRO A 249 32.73 -41.47 13.92
C PRO A 249 31.24 -41.82 14.09
N THR A 250 30.97 -43.09 13.81
CA THR A 250 29.68 -43.76 13.90
C THR A 250 29.38 -44.22 15.34
N ARG A 251 28.08 -44.21 15.70
CA ARG A 251 27.34 -45.00 16.72
C ARG A 251 26.90 -44.29 18.02
N LEU A 252 25.56 -44.21 18.11
CA LEU A 252 24.64 -44.71 19.15
C LEU A 252 24.99 -44.42 20.64
N SER A 253 24.15 -43.61 21.29
CA SER A 253 23.20 -44.11 22.30
C SER A 253 22.32 -42.99 22.89
N THR A 254 21.04 -43.30 22.96
CA THR A 254 20.10 -43.08 24.06
C THR A 254 20.57 -42.24 25.25
N THR A 255 19.83 -41.19 25.64
CA THR A 255 18.93 -41.18 26.81
C THR A 255 18.35 -39.77 27.03
N SER A 256 17.06 -39.76 27.40
CA SER A 256 16.23 -38.68 27.92
C SER A 256 16.89 -37.72 28.92
N CYS A 257 16.41 -36.47 28.99
CA CYS A 257 15.95 -35.84 30.24
C CYS A 257 15.35 -34.43 30.00
N TRP A 258 14.02 -34.34 30.08
CA TRP A 258 13.31 -33.20 30.69
C TRP A 258 13.55 -33.24 32.21
N PRO A 259 13.56 -32.11 32.95
CA PRO A 259 12.32 -31.45 33.43
C PRO A 259 12.55 -29.92 33.66
N ARG A 260 11.70 -29.04 34.23
CA ARG A 260 10.38 -29.05 34.88
C ARG A 260 9.90 -27.57 34.95
N ARG A 261 8.59 -27.40 35.08
CA ARG A 261 7.87 -26.15 35.44
C ARG A 261 8.35 -25.56 36.78
N SER A 262 8.20 -24.24 36.90
CA SER A 262 7.81 -23.57 38.16
C SER A 262 6.73 -22.51 37.91
N SER A 263 5.87 -22.37 38.91
CA SER A 263 4.63 -21.60 39.01
C SER A 263 4.79 -20.47 40.03
N GLY A 264 4.01 -19.37 39.92
CA GLY A 264 3.90 -18.32 40.95
C GLY A 264 3.46 -16.96 40.38
N THR A 265 2.18 -16.57 40.28
CA THR A 265 1.19 -16.06 41.26
C THR A 265 1.18 -14.52 41.44
N THR A 266 0.06 -13.90 41.02
CA THR A 266 -0.68 -12.69 41.51
C THR A 266 -0.09 -11.28 41.58
N GLY A 267 -0.92 -10.31 41.14
CA GLY A 267 -0.93 -8.90 41.59
C GLY A 267 -1.73 -7.99 40.64
N ARG A 268 -3.03 -7.77 40.86
CA ARG A 268 -3.70 -6.62 41.54
C ARG A 268 -3.97 -5.42 40.61
N ALA A 269 -5.26 -5.12 40.40
CA ALA A 269 -5.79 -4.01 39.60
C ALA A 269 -6.06 -2.75 40.46
N PRO A 270 -6.05 -1.53 39.87
CA PRO A 270 -6.62 -0.31 40.47
C PRO A 270 -7.86 0.24 39.71
N PRO A 271 -8.58 1.22 40.28
CA PRO A 271 -10.02 1.42 40.08
C PRO A 271 -10.43 2.47 39.03
N SER A 272 -11.71 2.42 38.66
CA SER A 272 -12.42 3.25 37.67
C SER A 272 -12.88 4.63 38.20
N PRO A 273 -12.99 5.67 37.32
CA PRO A 273 -13.74 6.91 37.60
C PRO A 273 -15.08 7.02 36.81
N PRO A 274 -16.00 7.95 37.18
CA PRO A 274 -17.44 7.95 36.85
C PRO A 274 -17.81 8.76 35.57
N PRO A 275 -19.10 8.91 35.17
CA PRO A 275 -19.54 8.72 33.78
C PRO A 275 -19.53 9.98 32.90
N ARG A 276 -19.41 9.73 31.59
CA ARG A 276 -19.48 10.72 30.50
C ARG A 276 -20.92 11.15 30.19
N THR A 277 -21.08 12.43 29.90
CA THR A 277 -22.23 13.04 29.22
C THR A 277 -22.42 12.42 27.83
N ARG A 278 -23.66 12.02 27.54
CA ARG A 278 -24.10 11.34 26.31
C ARG A 278 -24.05 12.28 25.10
N TRP A 279 -23.41 11.82 24.03
CA TRP A 279 -23.73 12.19 22.65
C TRP A 279 -24.22 10.92 21.94
N ARG A 280 -25.44 10.94 21.40
CA ARG A 280 -26.04 9.86 20.61
C ARG A 280 -25.93 10.22 19.11
N PRO A 281 -25.36 9.37 18.25
CA PRO A 281 -25.69 9.38 16.83
C PRO A 281 -26.85 8.42 16.58
N THR A 282 -27.90 8.94 15.96
CA THR A 282 -29.06 8.21 15.44
C THR A 282 -28.63 7.26 14.32
N THR A 283 -28.78 5.96 14.55
CA THR A 283 -28.81 4.93 13.51
C THR A 283 -30.25 4.72 13.05
N GLY A 284 -30.46 4.67 11.73
CA GLY A 284 -31.73 4.30 11.12
C GLY A 284 -31.51 3.67 9.75
N TRP A 285 -31.23 2.36 9.73
CA TRP A 285 -31.51 1.50 8.57
C TRP A 285 -32.76 0.69 8.91
N PRO A 286 -33.76 0.61 8.01
CA PRO A 286 -35.07 0.07 8.35
C PRO A 286 -35.04 -1.46 8.43
N ARG A 287 -35.61 -1.99 9.52
CA ARG A 287 -35.97 -3.40 9.66
C ARG A 287 -37.32 -3.64 8.96
N SER A 288 -37.38 -4.68 8.13
CA SER A 288 -38.60 -5.21 7.51
C SER A 288 -39.59 -5.71 8.57
N PRO A 289 -40.91 -5.45 8.45
CA PRO A 289 -41.91 -6.09 9.30
C PRO A 289 -42.40 -7.40 8.67
N GLY A 290 -42.47 -8.46 9.48
CA GLY A 290 -43.12 -9.73 9.15
C GLY A 290 -44.66 -9.61 9.15
N PRO A 291 -45.37 -10.54 8.49
CA PRO A 291 -46.81 -10.40 8.27
C PRO A 291 -47.61 -10.81 9.51
N SER A 292 -48.40 -9.87 10.04
CA SER A 292 -49.50 -10.16 10.95
C SER A 292 -50.76 -10.46 10.14
N GLY A 293 -51.29 -11.67 10.26
CA GLY A 293 -52.63 -11.99 9.78
C GLY A 293 -53.70 -11.29 10.62
N ARG A 294 -54.77 -10.84 9.97
CA ARG A 294 -56.16 -10.95 10.44
C ARG A 294 -57.15 -10.63 9.32
N SER A 295 -58.19 -11.45 9.32
CA SER A 295 -59.41 -11.48 8.52
C SER A 295 -60.27 -10.22 8.60
N ALA A 296 -60.93 -9.88 7.49
CA ALA A 296 -62.32 -9.43 7.44
C ALA A 296 -62.88 -9.58 6.01
N SER A 297 -64.13 -10.04 5.91
CA SER A 297 -64.93 -10.42 4.72
C SER A 297 -64.74 -11.85 4.23
#